data_AF-A0A968PGW3-F1
#
_entry.id   AF-A0A968PGW3-F1
#
_cell.length_a   1.000
_cell.length_b   1.000
_cell.length_c   1.000
_cell.angle_alpha   90.00
_cell.angle_beta   90.00
_cell.angle_gamma   90.00
#
_symmetry.space_group_name_H-M   'P 1'
#
loop_
_entity.id
_entity.type
_entity.pdbx_description
1 polymer ?
#
loop_
_entity_poly.entity_id
_entity_poly.type
_entity_poly.pdbx_seq_one_letter_code
_entity_poly.pdbx_strand_id
1 'polypeptide(L)'
;MLLAETFDQMMAALGLEQSPAACWILRLLLQQRVRRFVEKIYQFDQIVGTLGLQAGCQHVMQTYIRRLEVSGQEHVPATGPLLLVSNHPGMYDTPAALAHLSRPDVKVIAAERPFWEALPNVSRLMLHVTDTPMGRMRLIRDAARHLRDGARS
;
A
#
# COMPACT_ATOMS: atom_id res chain seq x y z
N MET A 1 -6.09 9.78 -13.43
CA MET A 1 -4.81 10.51 -13.45
C MET A 1 -3.62 9.56 -13.25
N LEU A 2 -3.58 8.76 -12.18
CA LEU A 2 -2.51 7.76 -11.93
C LEU A 2 -2.20 6.76 -13.03
N LEU A 3 -3.23 6.18 -13.62
CA LEU A 3 -3.06 5.19 -14.68
C LEU A 3 -2.53 5.80 -15.97
N ALA A 4 -2.69 7.12 -16.17
CA ALA A 4 -2.09 7.80 -17.30
C ALA A 4 -0.57 7.94 -17.08
N GLU A 5 -0.16 8.38 -15.89
CA GLU A 5 1.25 8.56 -15.54
C GLU A 5 2.07 7.25 -15.61
N THR A 6 1.52 6.16 -15.09
CA THR A 6 2.18 4.83 -15.16
C THR A 6 2.17 4.26 -16.57
N PHE A 7 1.11 4.54 -17.34
CA PHE A 7 1.04 4.13 -18.74
C PHE A 7 2.04 4.91 -19.59
N ASP A 8 2.19 6.21 -19.37
CA ASP A 8 3.15 7.06 -20.07
C ASP A 8 4.59 6.63 -19.76
N GLN A 9 4.91 6.31 -18.51
CA GLN A 9 6.21 5.73 -18.14
C GLN A 9 6.47 4.36 -18.80
N MET A 10 5.45 3.50 -18.88
CA MET A 10 5.55 2.22 -19.56
C MET A 10 5.73 2.39 -21.07
N MET A 11 5.05 3.36 -21.68
CA MET A 11 5.17 3.69 -23.09
C MET A 11 6.57 4.24 -23.44
N ALA A 12 7.13 5.07 -22.57
CA ALA A 12 8.51 5.55 -22.68
C ALA A 12 9.52 4.40 -22.55
N ALA A 13 9.34 3.52 -21.57
CA ALA A 13 10.21 2.34 -21.37
C ALA A 13 10.17 1.35 -22.56
N LEU A 14 9.05 1.31 -23.29
CA LEU A 14 8.88 0.49 -24.50
C LEU A 14 9.32 1.23 -25.79
N GLY A 15 9.72 2.50 -25.71
CA GLY A 15 10.10 3.31 -26.87
C GLY A 15 8.93 3.66 -27.80
N LEU A 16 7.69 3.56 -27.32
CA LEU A 16 6.46 3.73 -28.10
C LEU A 16 5.83 5.13 -27.95
N GLU A 17 6.48 6.03 -27.22
CA GLU A 17 6.04 7.40 -26.94
C GLU A 17 5.77 8.25 -28.19
N GLN A 18 6.42 7.91 -29.32
CA GLN A 18 6.28 8.66 -30.58
C GLN A 18 5.22 8.10 -31.54
N SER A 19 4.53 7.01 -31.19
CA SER A 19 3.51 6.38 -32.05
C SER A 19 2.10 6.44 -31.44
N PRO A 20 1.25 7.40 -31.86
CA PRO A 20 -0.11 7.56 -31.35
C PRO A 20 -1.00 6.32 -31.59
N ALA A 21 -0.78 5.62 -32.70
CA ALA A 21 -1.52 4.41 -33.06
C ALA A 21 -1.15 3.21 -32.16
N ALA A 22 0.15 3.00 -31.90
CA ALA A 22 0.60 1.95 -30.99
C ALA A 22 0.10 2.21 -29.57
N CYS A 23 0.16 3.47 -29.12
CA CYS A 23 -0.37 3.92 -27.84
C CYS A 23 -1.87 3.62 -27.68
N TRP A 24 -2.67 3.90 -28.72
CA TRP A 24 -4.10 3.63 -28.71
C TRP A 24 -4.42 2.12 -28.66
N ILE A 25 -3.73 1.31 -29.47
CA ILE A 25 -3.90 -0.15 -29.49
C ILE A 25 -3.54 -0.76 -28.14
N LEU A 26 -2.39 -0.40 -27.55
CA LEU A 26 -1.99 -0.88 -26.22
C LEU A 26 -3.01 -0.49 -25.16
N ARG A 27 -3.53 0.75 -25.22
CA ARG A 27 -4.56 1.21 -24.29
C ARG A 27 -5.82 0.37 -24.38
N LEU A 28 -6.30 0.06 -25.59
CA LEU A 28 -7.45 -0.83 -25.78
C LEU A 28 -7.21 -2.25 -25.26
N LEU A 29 -6.05 -2.82 -25.58
CA LEU A 29 -5.69 -4.18 -25.14
C LEU A 29 -5.60 -4.28 -23.62
N LEU A 30 -5.09 -3.24 -22.96
CA LEU A 30 -4.90 -3.23 -21.51
C LEU A 30 -6.11 -2.70 -20.74
N GLN A 31 -7.04 -1.99 -21.38
CA GLN A 31 -8.21 -1.39 -20.72
C GLN A 31 -8.99 -2.38 -19.85
N GLN A 32 -9.23 -3.58 -20.36
CA GLN A 32 -9.96 -4.61 -19.61
C GLN A 32 -9.16 -5.12 -18.41
N ARG A 33 -7.83 -5.25 -18.55
CA ARG A 33 -6.94 -5.68 -17.46
C ARG A 33 -6.86 -4.61 -16.37
N VAL A 34 -6.69 -3.36 -16.79
CA VAL A 34 -6.69 -2.18 -15.91
C VAL A 34 -8.01 -2.06 -15.16
N ARG A 35 -9.16 -2.23 -15.83
CA ARG A 35 -10.46 -2.17 -15.16
C ARG A 35 -10.58 -3.22 -14.06
N ARG A 36 -10.21 -4.48 -14.35
CA ARG A 36 -10.21 -5.55 -13.35
C ARG A 36 -9.27 -5.24 -12.18
N PHE A 37 -8.09 -4.66 -12.46
CA PHE A 37 -7.15 -4.26 -11.42
C PHE A 37 -7.71 -3.15 -10.51
N VAL A 38 -8.33 -2.12 -11.10
CA VAL A 38 -8.99 -1.05 -10.35
C VAL A 38 -10.14 -1.60 -9.50
N GLU A 39 -10.97 -2.48 -10.06
CA GLU A 39 -12.03 -3.17 -9.31
C GLU A 39 -11.46 -3.92 -8.11
N LYS A 40 -10.31 -4.60 -8.25
CA LYS A 40 -9.64 -5.32 -7.16
C LYS A 40 -9.08 -4.39 -6.09
N ILE A 41 -8.45 -3.28 -6.47
CA ILE A 41 -7.96 -2.28 -5.53
C ILE A 41 -9.12 -1.65 -4.75
N TYR A 42 -10.21 -1.34 -5.43
CA TYR A 42 -11.39 -0.75 -4.79
C TYR A 42 -12.04 -1.73 -3.81
N GLN A 43 -12.16 -3.01 -4.18
CA GLN A 43 -12.60 -4.07 -3.27
C GLN A 43 -11.70 -4.17 -2.04
N PHE A 44 -10.38 -4.10 -2.22
CA PHE A 44 -9.43 -4.09 -1.11
C PHE A 44 -9.69 -2.90 -0.16
N ASP A 45 -9.82 -1.67 -0.68
CA ASP A 45 -10.08 -0.49 0.15
C ASP A 45 -11.41 -0.61 0.92
N GLN A 46 -12.46 -1.16 0.30
CA GLN A 46 -13.73 -1.44 0.98
C GLN A 46 -13.59 -2.45 2.12
N ILE A 47 -12.84 -3.54 1.91
CA ILE A 47 -12.57 -4.52 2.96
C ILE A 47 -11.80 -3.85 4.12
N VAL A 48 -10.81 -3.01 3.82
CA VAL A 48 -10.08 -2.25 4.85
C VAL A 48 -11.01 -1.29 5.61
N GLY A 49 -11.98 -0.69 4.93
CA GLY A 49 -12.99 0.17 5.54
C GLY A 49 -13.90 -0.54 6.54
N THR A 50 -14.25 -1.80 6.24
CA THR A 50 -15.29 -2.57 6.95
C THR A 50 -14.73 -3.56 7.97
N LEU A 51 -13.65 -4.26 7.63
CA LEU A 51 -13.05 -5.34 8.41
C LEU A 51 -11.63 -5.01 8.91
N GLY A 52 -11.07 -3.88 8.48
CA GLY A 52 -9.73 -3.43 8.88
C GLY A 52 -8.61 -3.91 7.96
N LEU A 53 -7.40 -3.36 8.20
CA LEU A 53 -6.25 -3.54 7.31
C LEU A 53 -5.79 -5.00 7.20
N GLN A 54 -5.75 -5.72 8.33
CA GLN A 54 -5.35 -7.12 8.36
C GLN A 54 -6.23 -7.97 7.44
N ALA A 55 -7.56 -7.83 7.53
CA ALA A 55 -8.50 -8.57 6.70
C ALA A 55 -8.34 -8.23 5.20
N GLY A 56 -8.15 -6.95 4.88
CA GLY A 56 -7.86 -6.53 3.50
C GLY A 56 -6.59 -7.19 2.97
N CYS A 57 -5.51 -7.19 3.77
CA CYS A 57 -4.26 -7.82 3.39
C CYS A 57 -4.39 -9.34 3.24
N GLN A 58 -5.09 -10.02 4.15
CA GLN A 58 -5.38 -11.46 4.04
C GLN A 58 -6.11 -11.80 2.73
N HIS A 59 -7.12 -11.00 2.36
CA HIS A 59 -7.85 -11.19 1.10
C HIS A 59 -6.93 -11.10 -0.13
N VAL A 60 -6.03 -10.10 -0.16
CA VAL A 60 -5.05 -9.95 -1.23
C VAL A 60 -4.06 -11.12 -1.24
N MET A 61 -3.54 -11.54 -0.08
CA MET A 61 -2.59 -12.65 0.00
C MET A 61 -3.20 -13.97 -0.48
N GLN A 62 -4.45 -14.27 -0.11
CA GLN A 62 -5.17 -15.46 -0.58
C GLN A 62 -5.39 -15.45 -2.11
N THR A 63 -5.49 -14.27 -2.71
CA THR A 63 -5.75 -14.12 -4.15
C THR A 63 -4.47 -14.28 -4.98
N TYR A 64 -3.34 -13.77 -4.51
CA TYR A 64 -2.12 -13.63 -5.32
C TYR A 64 -0.93 -14.49 -4.87
N ILE A 65 -0.96 -15.02 -3.64
CA ILE A 65 0.14 -15.83 -3.10
C ILE A 65 -0.34 -17.26 -2.88
N ARG A 66 0.39 -18.22 -3.46
CA ARG A 66 0.07 -19.64 -3.32
C ARG A 66 0.47 -20.21 -1.96
N ARG A 67 1.60 -19.75 -1.41
CA ARG A 67 2.12 -20.18 -0.10
C ARG A 67 2.84 -19.01 0.56
N LEU A 68 2.50 -18.76 1.81
CA LEU A 68 3.15 -17.79 2.69
C LEU A 68 3.48 -18.51 3.99
N GLU A 69 4.74 -18.43 4.40
CA GLU A 69 5.21 -18.96 5.67
C GLU A 69 5.61 -17.79 6.56
N VAL A 70 5.14 -17.83 7.79
CA VAL A 70 5.44 -16.80 8.78
C VAL A 70 6.05 -17.50 9.98
N SER A 71 7.18 -16.98 10.44
CA SER A 71 7.88 -17.44 11.63
C SER A 71 8.10 -16.27 12.58
N GLY A 72 8.23 -16.56 13.88
CA GLY A 72 8.48 -15.53 14.89
C GLY A 72 7.27 -14.65 15.22
N GLN A 73 6.05 -15.06 14.86
CA GLN A 73 4.80 -14.36 15.21
C GLN A 73 4.64 -14.17 16.71
N GLU A 74 5.08 -15.15 17.48
CA GLU A 74 5.08 -15.18 18.94
C GLU A 74 5.92 -14.06 19.56
N HIS A 75 6.87 -13.47 18.82
CA HIS A 75 7.67 -12.34 19.28
C HIS A 75 6.99 -10.99 19.06
N VAL A 76 5.86 -10.95 18.34
CA VAL A 76 5.14 -9.72 18.06
C VAL A 76 4.24 -9.39 19.26
N PRO A 77 4.49 -8.29 19.97
CA PRO A 77 3.69 -7.93 21.14
C PRO A 77 2.26 -7.53 20.71
N ALA A 78 1.27 -8.13 21.37
CA ALA A 78 -0.14 -7.86 21.12
C ALA A 78 -0.54 -6.44 21.54
N THR A 79 0.14 -5.87 22.54
CA THR A 79 -0.10 -4.53 23.09
C THR A 79 1.22 -3.78 23.27
N GLY A 80 1.17 -2.49 23.60
CA GLY A 80 2.37 -1.66 23.75
C GLY A 80 2.95 -1.16 22.41
N PRO A 81 4.07 -0.42 22.44
CA PRO A 81 4.66 0.15 21.24
C PRO A 81 5.29 -0.92 20.34
N LEU A 82 5.03 -0.85 19.04
CA LEU A 82 5.62 -1.75 18.05
C LEU A 82 6.08 -0.96 16.83
N LEU A 83 7.35 -1.14 16.45
CA LEU A 83 7.89 -0.65 15.19
C LEU A 83 8.31 -1.85 14.34
N LEU A 84 7.60 -2.08 13.24
CA LEU A 84 7.95 -3.09 12.25
C LEU A 84 8.82 -2.47 11.16
N VAL A 85 9.97 -3.06 10.89
CA VAL A 85 10.90 -2.62 9.85
C VAL A 85 11.11 -3.75 8.86
N SER A 86 10.95 -3.46 7.57
CA SER A 86 11.25 -4.39 6.49
C SER A 86 12.42 -3.84 5.67
N ASN A 87 13.33 -4.72 5.27
CA ASN A 87 14.40 -4.42 4.31
C ASN A 87 13.84 -4.13 2.91
N HIS A 88 12.68 -4.70 2.57
CA HIS A 88 12.02 -4.52 1.28
C HIS A 88 10.52 -4.32 1.50
N PRO A 89 10.04 -3.08 1.67
CA PRO A 89 8.62 -2.78 1.72
C PRO A 89 8.04 -2.76 0.30
N GLY A 90 7.78 -3.94 -0.25
CA GLY A 90 7.21 -4.13 -1.58
C GLY A 90 5.69 -4.33 -1.59
N MET A 91 5.16 -4.55 -2.80
CA MET A 91 3.73 -4.78 -3.07
C MET A 91 3.19 -6.06 -2.40
N TYR A 92 4.05 -7.02 -2.10
CA TYR A 92 3.69 -8.28 -1.44
C TYR A 92 4.19 -8.35 0.00
N ASP A 93 5.38 -7.84 0.29
CA ASP A 93 6.01 -7.95 1.61
C ASP A 93 5.20 -7.24 2.69
N THR A 94 4.78 -6.00 2.41
CA THR A 94 4.02 -5.20 3.36
C THR A 94 2.64 -5.83 3.63
N PRO A 95 1.82 -6.19 2.61
CA PRO A 95 0.58 -6.92 2.87
C PRO A 95 0.78 -8.29 3.53
N ALA A 96 1.84 -9.03 3.21
CA ALA A 96 2.10 -10.33 3.84
C ALA A 96 2.34 -10.20 5.34
N ALA A 97 3.15 -9.21 5.75
CA ALA A 97 3.39 -8.90 7.15
C ALA A 97 2.11 -8.43 7.85
N LEU A 98 1.37 -7.50 7.22
CA LEU A 98 0.13 -6.94 7.78
C LEU A 98 -1.01 -7.96 7.86
N ALA A 99 -1.07 -8.94 6.97
CA ALA A 99 -2.06 -10.02 7.00
C ALA A 99 -1.96 -10.88 8.27
N HIS A 100 -0.78 -10.92 8.89
CA HIS A 100 -0.50 -11.69 10.10
C HIS A 100 -0.30 -10.83 11.34
N LEU A 101 -0.43 -9.51 11.20
CA LEU A 101 -0.32 -8.59 12.31
C LEU A 101 -1.70 -8.37 12.94
N SER A 102 -1.97 -9.05 14.06
CA SER A 102 -3.23 -8.95 14.80
C SER A 102 -3.31 -7.66 15.63
N ARG A 103 -3.11 -6.51 14.99
CA ARG A 103 -3.14 -5.18 15.60
C ARG A 103 -3.98 -4.20 14.77
N PRO A 104 -5.04 -3.59 15.32
CA PRO A 104 -5.90 -2.68 14.58
C PRO A 104 -5.35 -1.26 14.49
N ASP A 105 -4.34 -0.91 15.30
CA ASP A 105 -3.78 0.43 15.46
C ASP A 105 -2.66 0.77 14.47
N VAL A 106 -2.38 -0.11 13.50
CA VAL A 106 -1.20 0.00 12.63
C VAL A 106 -1.24 1.26 11.75
N LYS A 107 -0.10 1.95 11.70
CA LYS A 107 0.20 2.99 10.71
C LYS A 107 1.33 2.57 9.79
N VAL A 108 1.20 2.90 8.50
CA VAL A 108 2.17 2.53 7.45
C VAL A 108 2.86 3.79 6.93
N ILE A 109 4.19 3.80 6.94
CA ILE A 109 4.95 4.90 6.33
C ILE A 109 5.06 4.63 4.82
N ALA A 110 4.58 5.57 4.01
CA ALA A 110 4.55 5.42 2.55
C ALA A 110 4.92 6.74 1.85
N ALA A 111 5.48 6.65 0.64
CA ALA A 111 5.70 7.85 -0.18
C ALA A 111 4.35 8.52 -0.51
N GLU A 112 4.34 9.85 -0.51
CA GLU A 112 3.20 10.61 -1.02
C GLU A 112 3.02 10.33 -2.52
N ARG A 113 1.82 9.86 -2.87
CA ARG A 113 1.44 9.50 -4.23
C ARG A 113 -0.03 9.86 -4.41
N PRO A 114 -0.44 10.40 -5.58
CA PRO A 114 -1.85 10.61 -5.89
C PRO A 114 -2.69 9.33 -5.75
N PHE A 115 -2.04 8.16 -5.83
CA PHE A 115 -2.67 6.84 -5.69
C PHE A 115 -3.54 6.72 -4.45
N TRP A 116 -3.05 7.26 -3.33
CA TRP A 116 -3.69 7.13 -2.04
C TRP A 116 -4.96 7.97 -1.94
N GLU A 117 -5.13 9.01 -2.77
CA GLU A 117 -6.35 9.83 -2.82
C GLU A 117 -7.57 9.02 -3.28
N ALA A 118 -7.35 7.98 -4.09
CA ALA A 118 -8.42 7.11 -4.57
C ALA A 118 -8.81 6.01 -3.56
N LEU A 119 -8.10 5.89 -2.44
CA LEU A 119 -8.24 4.81 -1.45
C LEU A 119 -8.42 5.37 -0.04
N PRO A 120 -9.59 5.96 0.28
CA PRO A 120 -9.79 6.69 1.53
C PRO A 120 -9.62 5.83 2.78
N ASN A 121 -10.00 4.55 2.73
CA ASN A 121 -9.93 3.67 3.90
C ASN A 121 -8.51 3.20 4.21
N VAL A 122 -7.67 3.08 3.20
CA VAL A 122 -6.24 2.77 3.33
C VAL A 122 -5.44 4.03 3.64
N SER A 123 -5.74 5.15 2.97
CA SER A 123 -4.99 6.41 3.09
C SER A 123 -4.99 6.96 4.53
N ARG A 124 -6.09 6.83 5.27
CA ARG A 124 -6.16 7.19 6.71
C ARG A 124 -5.17 6.42 7.61
N LEU A 125 -4.66 5.28 7.14
CA LEU A 125 -3.69 4.46 7.85
C LEU A 125 -2.24 4.83 7.49
N MET A 126 -2.04 5.75 6.55
CA MET A 126 -0.72 6.13 6.07
C MET A 126 -0.13 7.33 6.82
N LEU A 127 1.19 7.31 6.95
CA LEU A 127 2.01 8.44 7.32
C LEU A 127 2.91 8.76 6.11
N HIS A 128 2.65 9.88 5.44
CA HIS A 128 3.30 10.18 4.17
C HIS A 128 4.72 10.74 4.36
N VAL A 129 5.67 10.17 3.60
CA VAL A 129 7.02 10.71 3.45
C VAL A 129 6.99 11.83 2.43
N THR A 130 7.52 12.98 2.83
CA THR A 130 7.70 14.16 1.98
C THR A 130 9.19 14.42 1.76
N ASP A 131 9.53 15.11 0.67
CA ASP A 131 10.91 15.43 0.34
C ASP A 131 11.47 16.65 1.07
N THR A 132 10.61 17.39 1.79
CA THR A 132 11.05 18.56 2.56
C THR A 132 11.61 18.16 3.93
N PRO A 133 12.70 18.80 4.41
CA PRO A 133 13.23 18.54 5.75
C PRO A 133 12.19 18.73 6.86
N MET A 134 11.34 19.76 6.73
CA MET A 134 10.26 20.03 7.70
C MET A 134 9.21 18.93 7.72
N GLY A 135 8.80 18.43 6.55
CA GLY A 135 7.81 17.37 6.47
C GLY A 135 8.35 16.02 6.98
N ARG A 136 9.64 15.70 6.75
CA ARG A 136 10.30 14.54 7.38
C ARG A 136 10.33 14.65 8.91
N MET A 137 10.63 15.83 9.45
CA MET A 137 10.60 16.07 10.89
C MET A 137 9.19 15.89 11.47
N ARG A 138 8.16 16.35 10.76
CA ARG A 138 6.76 16.17 11.15
C ARG A 138 6.37 14.68 11.16
N LEU A 139 6.73 13.93 10.12
CA LEU A 139 6.52 12.49 10.04
C LEU A 139 7.13 11.76 11.24
N ILE A 140 8.40 12.04 11.57
CA ILE A 140 9.09 11.43 12.72
C ILE A 140 8.35 11.74 14.02
N ARG A 141 7.91 12.99 14.20
CA ARG A 141 7.15 13.41 15.39
C ARG A 141 5.80 12.69 15.50
N ASP A 142 5.09 12.55 14.40
CA ASP A 142 3.78 11.88 14.36
C ASP A 142 3.92 10.37 14.62
N ALA A 143 4.92 9.72 14.03
CA ALA A 143 5.27 8.32 14.33
C ALA A 143 5.65 8.13 15.81
N ALA A 144 6.51 9.00 16.36
CA ALA A 144 6.90 8.95 17.76
C ALA A 144 5.75 9.24 18.74
N ARG A 145 4.78 10.08 18.34
CA ARG A 145 3.55 10.29 19.12
C ARG A 145 2.71 9.02 19.12
N HIS A 146 2.46 8.44 17.95
CA HIS A 146 1.68 7.22 17.80
C HIS A 146 2.27 6.04 18.62
N LEU A 147 3.59 5.84 18.58
CA LEU A 147 4.27 4.83 19.40
C LEU A 147 4.09 5.07 20.90
N ARG A 148 4.16 6.33 21.36
CA ARG A 148 3.95 6.66 22.78
C ARG A 148 2.51 6.46 23.22
N ASP A 149 1.55 6.71 22.34
CA ASP A 149 0.13 6.51 22.64
C ASP A 149 -0.17 5.01 22.76
N GLY A 150 0.37 4.18 21.87
CA GLY A 150 0.26 2.72 21.96
C GLY A 150 0.99 2.10 23.17
N ALA A 151 1.91 2.82 23.80
CA ALA A 151 2.54 2.39 25.05
C ALA A 151 1.66 2.61 26.29
N ARG A 152 0.55 3.35 26.16
CA ARG A 152 -0.37 3.70 27.26
C ARG A 152 -1.67 2.89 27.24
N SER A 153 -1.88 2.08 26.20
CA SER A 153 -3.02 1.19 25.98
C SER A 153 -2.66 -0.26 26.27
#